data_AF-A0A960K6I0-F1
#
_entry.id   AF-A0A960K6I0-F1
#
_cell.length_a   1.000
_cell.length_b   1.000
_cell.length_c   1.000
_cell.angle_alpha   90.00
_cell.angle_beta   90.00
_cell.angle_gamma   90.00
#
_symmetry.space_group_name_H-M   'P 1'
#
loop_
_entity.id
_entity.type
_entity.pdbx_description
1 polymer ?
#
loop_
_entity_poly.entity_id
_entity_poly.type
_entity_poly.pdbx_seq_one_letter_code
_entity_poly.pdbx_strand_id
1 'polypeptide(L)'
;TRSLLQDVPPVYNPRIDDALLAALALCLRSEGGGEQVVVDLESHGRSEALAGLDSSRTVGWFTALYPVLLDASGGDPGEVLKAVKETLRSIPDGGIGHGCLEQLGGGGELADALRQAPSPALSFNYLGQLDRESAGGGAMKALFRMAHEAMGPAQSPRRRRDHALQINAYVAGGRLVVRFLYCEELHDGAAVEALARRYLGALEALVKHCVSGEAGGFTPSDFALAELDEAGLAAALEEFDFDD
;
A
#
# COMPACT_ATOMS: atom_id res chain seq x y z
N THR A 1 -15.21 -1.99 -4.77
CA THR A 1 -14.28 -3.14 -4.55
C THR A 1 -14.10 -4.01 -5.77
N ARG A 2 -15.16 -4.54 -6.40
CA ARG A 2 -15.00 -5.37 -7.60
C ARG A 2 -14.13 -4.70 -8.68
N SER A 3 -14.48 -3.48 -9.06
CA SER A 3 -13.73 -2.73 -10.06
C SER A 3 -12.28 -2.46 -9.67
N LEU A 4 -12.03 -2.13 -8.40
CA LEU A 4 -10.66 -2.03 -7.88
C LEU A 4 -9.85 -3.32 -8.05
N LEU A 5 -10.49 -4.48 -7.90
CA LEU A 5 -9.82 -5.79 -7.97
C LEU A 5 -9.72 -6.37 -9.39
N GLN A 6 -10.61 -5.97 -10.29
CA GLN A 6 -10.81 -6.64 -11.58
C GLN A 6 -10.65 -5.70 -12.78
N ASP A 7 -11.10 -4.45 -12.65
CA ASP A 7 -11.18 -3.50 -13.77
C ASP A 7 -9.98 -2.53 -13.78
N VAL A 8 -9.37 -2.26 -12.62
CA VAL A 8 -8.16 -1.41 -12.50
C VAL A 8 -6.88 -2.13 -12.96
N PRO A 9 -6.60 -3.39 -12.57
CA PRO A 9 -5.36 -4.07 -12.96
C PRO A 9 -5.10 -4.12 -14.48
N PRO A 10 -6.09 -4.35 -15.36
CA PRO A 10 -5.85 -4.36 -16.81
C PRO A 10 -5.37 -3.04 -17.42
N VAL A 11 -5.50 -1.91 -16.72
CA VAL A 11 -5.29 -0.57 -17.30
C VAL A 11 -3.86 -0.08 -17.13
N TYR A 12 -3.30 -0.25 -15.92
CA TYR A 12 -1.95 0.21 -15.56
C TYR A 12 -1.10 -0.91 -14.94
N ASN A 13 -1.59 -2.15 -14.93
CA ASN A 13 -1.00 -3.29 -14.22
C ASN A 13 -0.63 -3.04 -12.72
N PRO A 14 -1.44 -2.32 -11.92
CA PRO A 14 -1.15 -2.13 -10.50
C PRO A 14 -1.53 -3.37 -9.67
N ARG A 15 -0.85 -3.50 -8.53
CA ARG A 15 -1.35 -4.23 -7.36
C ARG A 15 -2.40 -3.35 -6.66
N ILE A 16 -3.26 -3.97 -5.86
CA ILE A 16 -4.27 -3.23 -5.10
C ILE A 16 -3.64 -2.17 -4.18
N ASP A 17 -2.48 -2.47 -3.58
CA ASP A 17 -1.77 -1.54 -2.69
C ASP A 17 -1.33 -0.28 -3.42
N ASP A 18 -0.89 -0.40 -4.68
CA ASP A 18 -0.52 0.74 -5.51
C ASP A 18 -1.70 1.71 -5.65
N ALA A 19 -2.91 1.18 -5.93
CA ALA A 19 -4.12 2.00 -6.05
C ALA A 19 -4.61 2.58 -4.71
N LEU A 20 -4.50 1.81 -3.62
CA LEU A 20 -4.88 2.29 -2.29
C LEU A 20 -3.97 3.42 -1.81
N LEU A 21 -2.66 3.35 -2.11
CA LEU A 21 -1.66 4.36 -1.76
C LEU A 21 -1.72 5.57 -2.69
N ALA A 22 -2.00 5.39 -3.99
CA ALA A 22 -2.25 6.50 -4.90
C ALA A 22 -3.47 7.32 -4.47
N ALA A 23 -4.57 6.66 -4.09
CA ALA A 23 -5.75 7.33 -3.55
C ALA A 23 -5.44 8.07 -2.24
N LEU A 24 -4.55 7.54 -1.40
CA LEU A 24 -4.11 8.19 -0.16
C LEU A 24 -3.34 9.47 -0.46
N ALA A 25 -2.37 9.40 -1.38
CA ALA A 25 -1.56 10.54 -1.79
C ALA A 25 -2.43 11.65 -2.41
N LEU A 26 -3.36 11.29 -3.32
CA LEU A 26 -4.34 12.21 -3.90
C LEU A 26 -5.23 12.87 -2.85
N CYS A 27 -5.72 12.09 -1.88
CA CYS A 27 -6.53 12.59 -0.78
C CYS A 27 -5.74 13.62 0.04
N LEU A 28 -4.54 13.29 0.49
CA LEU A 28 -3.72 14.17 1.33
C LEU A 28 -3.28 15.45 0.59
N ARG A 29 -2.98 15.34 -0.71
CA ARG A 29 -2.72 16.50 -1.57
C ARG A 29 -3.92 17.46 -1.58
N SER A 30 -5.13 16.94 -1.75
CA SER A 30 -6.35 17.77 -1.77
C SER A 30 -6.64 18.47 -0.43
N GLU A 31 -6.11 17.93 0.68
CA GLU A 31 -6.23 18.50 2.02
C GLU A 31 -5.14 19.54 2.33
N GLY A 32 -4.26 19.85 1.37
CA GLY A 32 -3.14 20.77 1.57
C GLY A 32 -1.90 20.14 2.19
N GLY A 33 -1.79 18.81 2.18
CA GLY A 33 -0.62 18.06 2.66
C GLY A 33 0.63 18.16 1.78
N GLY A 34 0.59 18.94 0.70
CA GLY A 34 1.64 19.03 -0.31
C GLY A 34 1.54 17.94 -1.39
N GLU A 35 2.50 17.94 -2.31
CA GLU A 35 2.56 16.96 -3.41
C GLU A 35 3.22 15.65 -3.01
N GLN A 36 3.96 15.63 -1.90
CA GLN A 36 4.70 14.45 -1.45
C GLN A 36 4.41 14.15 0.02
N VAL A 37 4.26 12.87 0.35
CA VAL A 37 4.02 12.42 1.73
C VAL A 37 4.82 11.17 2.02
N VAL A 38 5.48 11.13 3.19
CA VAL A 38 6.16 9.92 3.68
C VAL A 38 5.19 9.10 4.51
N VAL A 39 5.07 7.82 4.19
CA VAL A 39 4.20 6.84 4.86
C VAL A 39 5.02 5.63 5.24
N ASP A 40 4.87 5.15 6.48
CA ASP A 40 5.39 3.85 6.87
C ASP A 40 4.49 2.73 6.34
N LEU A 41 5.04 1.85 5.50
CA LEU A 41 4.33 0.70 4.96
C LEU A 41 4.67 -0.57 5.72
N GLU A 42 3.65 -1.36 5.98
CA GLU A 42 3.80 -2.73 6.45
C GLU A 42 3.75 -3.70 5.27
N SER A 43 4.76 -4.56 5.15
CA SER A 43 4.73 -5.74 4.28
C SER A 43 4.72 -7.03 5.09
N HIS A 44 4.37 -8.15 4.45
CA HIS A 44 4.40 -9.45 5.11
C HIS A 44 5.81 -9.90 5.56
N GLY A 45 6.87 -9.26 5.04
CA GLY A 45 8.29 -9.53 5.35
C GLY A 45 8.76 -10.96 5.07
N ARG A 46 8.02 -11.71 4.25
CA ARG A 46 8.42 -13.03 3.73
C ARG A 46 9.12 -12.84 2.38
N SER A 47 10.34 -12.34 2.40
CA SER A 47 11.14 -12.10 1.20
C SER A 47 11.93 -13.35 0.78
N GLU A 48 12.06 -13.55 -0.53
CA GLU A 48 12.93 -14.58 -1.13
C GLU A 48 14.42 -14.27 -0.98
N ALA A 49 14.80 -13.01 -0.72
CA ALA A 49 16.19 -12.62 -0.44
C ALA A 49 16.74 -13.21 0.86
N LEU A 50 15.87 -13.75 1.73
CA LEU A 50 16.27 -14.63 2.82
C LEU A 50 16.61 -16.02 2.25
N ALA A 51 17.73 -16.09 1.54
CA ALA A 51 18.15 -17.21 0.73
C ALA A 51 17.98 -18.57 1.45
N GLY A 52 17.15 -19.45 0.88
CA GLY A 52 16.98 -20.83 1.33
C GLY A 52 15.98 -21.05 2.47
N LEU A 53 15.23 -20.03 2.90
CA LEU A 53 14.21 -20.16 3.95
C LEU A 53 12.79 -20.20 3.35
N ASP A 54 12.18 -21.39 3.32
CA ASP A 54 10.75 -21.52 3.07
C ASP A 54 9.97 -21.17 4.35
N SER A 55 9.39 -19.97 4.37
CA SER A 55 8.53 -19.51 5.46
C SER A 55 7.03 -19.65 5.16
N SER A 56 6.63 -20.19 4.00
CA SER A 56 5.24 -20.18 3.52
C SER A 56 4.21 -20.75 4.50
N ARG A 57 4.64 -21.66 5.38
CA ARG A 57 3.79 -22.31 6.41
C ARG A 57 4.25 -22.05 7.84
N THR A 58 5.18 -21.11 8.04
CA THR A 58 5.74 -20.80 9.36
C THR A 58 4.93 -19.70 10.04
N VAL A 59 4.40 -20.02 11.21
CA VAL A 59 3.72 -19.06 12.10
C VAL A 59 4.76 -18.29 12.90
N GLY A 60 4.67 -16.96 12.87
CA GLY A 60 5.56 -16.05 13.57
C GLY A 60 5.26 -14.61 13.16
N TRP A 61 5.96 -13.65 13.77
CA TRP A 61 5.82 -12.24 13.39
C TRP A 61 6.90 -11.90 12.36
N PHE A 62 6.48 -11.82 11.09
CA PHE A 62 7.36 -11.55 9.94
C PHE A 62 7.24 -10.12 9.39
N THR A 63 6.28 -9.33 9.86
CA THR A 63 6.00 -7.98 9.34
C THR A 63 7.26 -7.13 9.23
N ALA A 64 7.50 -6.58 8.05
CA ALA A 64 8.52 -5.55 7.84
C ALA A 64 7.85 -4.18 7.79
N LEU A 65 8.51 -3.17 8.35
CA LEU A 65 8.07 -1.77 8.37
C LEU A 65 9.15 -0.90 7.71
N TYR A 66 8.76 -0.06 6.76
CA TYR A 66 9.69 0.81 6.04
C TYR A 66 9.00 2.07 5.50
N PRO A 67 9.69 3.22 5.49
CA PRO A 67 9.15 4.46 4.98
C PRO A 67 9.14 4.47 3.45
N VAL A 68 8.09 5.06 2.87
CA VAL A 68 7.94 5.28 1.43
C VAL A 68 7.47 6.71 1.19
N LEU A 69 8.13 7.40 0.27
CA LEU A 69 7.71 8.71 -0.23
C LEU A 69 6.70 8.50 -1.36
N LEU A 70 5.43 8.83 -1.12
CA LEU A 70 4.39 8.83 -2.14
C LEU A 70 4.38 10.19 -2.84
N ASP A 71 4.50 10.17 -4.16
CA ASP A 71 4.48 11.37 -5.01
C ASP A 71 3.12 11.51 -5.70
N ALA A 72 2.47 12.64 -5.45
CA ALA A 72 1.20 13.06 -6.05
C ALA A 72 1.37 14.36 -6.85
N SER A 73 2.54 14.67 -7.40
CA SER A 73 2.75 15.84 -8.27
C SER A 73 2.10 15.69 -9.66
N GLY A 74 1.72 14.47 -10.06
CA GLY A 74 1.06 14.19 -11.34
C GLY A 74 -0.21 15.01 -11.60
N GLY A 75 -0.40 15.42 -12.84
CA GLY A 75 -1.52 16.24 -13.31
C GLY A 75 -2.87 15.51 -13.28
N ASP A 76 -2.86 14.18 -13.40
CA ASP A 76 -4.06 13.34 -13.32
C ASP A 76 -3.90 12.12 -12.37
N PRO A 77 -5.01 11.44 -11.99
CA PRO A 77 -4.95 10.28 -11.10
C PRO A 77 -4.13 9.09 -11.62
N GLY A 78 -4.06 8.91 -12.94
CA GLY A 78 -3.27 7.86 -13.59
C GLY A 78 -1.78 8.13 -13.49
N GLU A 79 -1.33 9.37 -13.65
CA GLU A 79 0.06 9.76 -13.44
C GLU A 79 0.50 9.49 -11.99
N VAL A 80 -0.32 9.85 -11.01
CA VAL A 80 -0.05 9.57 -9.59
C VAL A 80 0.00 8.06 -9.32
N LEU A 81 -0.91 7.28 -9.92
CA LEU A 81 -0.90 5.82 -9.81
C LEU A 81 0.38 5.21 -10.38
N LYS A 82 0.84 5.68 -11.56
CA LYS A 82 2.10 5.23 -12.16
C LYS A 82 3.30 5.57 -11.28
N ALA A 83 3.38 6.80 -10.76
CA ALA A 83 4.46 7.23 -9.87
C ALA A 83 4.53 6.40 -8.58
N VAL A 84 3.38 6.16 -7.94
CA VAL A 84 3.31 5.30 -6.74
C VAL A 84 3.67 3.85 -7.08
N LYS A 85 3.17 3.31 -8.20
CA LYS A 85 3.52 1.96 -8.67
C LYS A 85 5.03 1.82 -8.85
N GLU A 86 5.68 2.73 -9.59
CA GLU A 86 7.13 2.67 -9.83
C GLU A 86 7.93 2.82 -8.55
N THR A 87 7.51 3.72 -7.65
CA THR A 87 8.13 3.86 -6.33
C THR A 87 8.09 2.52 -5.59
N LEU A 88 6.93 1.87 -5.51
CA LEU A 88 6.78 0.59 -4.82
C LEU A 88 7.53 -0.57 -5.49
N ARG A 89 7.73 -0.53 -6.82
CA ARG A 89 8.50 -1.55 -7.56
C ARG A 89 10.01 -1.37 -7.42
N SER A 90 10.48 -0.14 -7.20
CA SER A 90 11.90 0.13 -6.95
C SER A 90 12.38 -0.36 -5.57
N ILE A 91 11.45 -0.66 -4.66
CA ILE A 91 11.77 -1.11 -3.30
C ILE A 91 12.17 -2.60 -3.33
N PRO A 92 13.41 -2.94 -2.96
CA PRO A 92 13.85 -4.33 -2.93
C PRO A 92 13.13 -5.09 -1.82
N ASP A 93 12.70 -6.31 -2.13
CA ASP A 93 12.30 -7.32 -1.14
C ASP A 93 11.20 -6.87 -0.16
N GLY A 94 10.29 -6.00 -0.61
CA GLY A 94 9.23 -5.46 0.24
C GLY A 94 9.77 -4.73 1.47
N GLY A 95 10.93 -4.08 1.34
CA GLY A 95 11.51 -3.17 2.33
C GLY A 95 12.12 -3.82 3.56
N ILE A 96 12.24 -5.15 3.61
CA ILE A 96 12.77 -5.89 4.76
C ILE A 96 14.16 -5.40 5.21
N GLY A 97 14.99 -4.99 4.24
CA GLY A 97 16.34 -4.48 4.49
C GLY A 97 16.37 -3.24 5.39
N HIS A 98 15.32 -2.41 5.38
CA HIS A 98 15.27 -1.17 6.17
C HIS A 98 15.37 -1.47 7.68
N GLY A 99 14.45 -2.29 8.20
CA GLY A 99 14.46 -2.69 9.61
C GLY A 99 15.69 -3.52 9.97
N CYS A 100 16.20 -4.35 9.06
CA CYS A 100 17.45 -5.09 9.29
C CYS A 100 18.65 -4.15 9.44
N LEU A 101 18.79 -3.12 8.61
CA LEU A 101 19.89 -2.16 8.70
C LEU A 101 19.78 -1.31 9.97
N GLU A 102 18.58 -0.83 10.29
CA GLU A 102 18.33 -0.03 11.48
C GLU A 102 18.60 -0.81 12.78
N GLN A 103 18.08 -2.03 12.88
CA GLN A 103 18.09 -2.81 14.13
C GLN A 103 19.29 -3.75 14.26
N LEU A 104 19.76 -4.33 13.15
CA LEU A 104 20.80 -5.38 13.14
C LEU A 104 22.10 -4.96 12.47
N GLY A 105 22.19 -3.76 11.89
CA GLY A 105 23.30 -3.29 11.04
C GLY A 105 24.67 -3.10 11.72
N GLY A 106 24.97 -3.79 12.83
CA GLY A 106 26.31 -3.86 13.45
C GLY A 106 26.85 -2.55 14.05
N GLY A 107 26.13 -1.44 13.90
CA GLY A 107 26.62 -0.09 14.19
C GLY A 107 27.33 0.54 12.98
N GLY A 108 27.29 1.86 12.87
CA GLY A 108 27.87 2.62 11.76
C GLY A 108 26.99 3.79 11.33
N GLU A 109 27.56 4.69 10.52
CA GLU A 109 26.92 5.96 10.12
C GLU A 109 25.51 5.75 9.52
N LEU A 110 25.33 4.72 8.69
CA LEU A 110 24.03 4.42 8.08
C LEU A 110 22.98 3.99 9.12
N ALA A 111 23.33 3.06 10.01
CA ALA A 111 22.41 2.58 11.04
C ALA A 111 22.05 3.70 12.03
N ASP A 112 23.01 4.57 12.35
CA ASP A 112 22.77 5.73 13.21
C ASP A 112 21.90 6.79 12.53
N ALA A 113 22.13 7.05 11.23
CA ALA A 113 21.28 7.95 10.45
C ALA A 113 19.84 7.45 10.38
N LEU A 114 19.61 6.14 10.18
CA LEU A 114 18.27 5.55 10.17
C LEU A 114 17.57 5.68 11.52
N ARG A 115 18.26 5.42 12.64
CA ARG A 115 17.69 5.57 14.00
C ARG A 115 17.40 7.01 14.39
N GLN A 116 18.09 7.97 13.77
CA GLN A 116 17.88 9.40 14.00
C GLN A 116 16.86 10.01 13.04
N ALA A 117 16.50 9.29 11.98
CA ALA A 117 15.50 9.76 11.03
C ALA A 117 14.14 9.92 11.73
N PRO A 118 13.37 10.98 11.41
CA PRO A 118 12.05 11.16 11.98
C PRO A 118 11.12 10.05 11.50
N SER A 119 10.41 9.42 12.44
CA SER A 119 9.38 8.44 12.10
C SER A 119 8.20 9.11 11.40
N PRO A 120 7.68 8.53 10.30
CA PRO A 120 6.46 9.01 9.66
C PRO A 120 5.27 9.06 10.62
N ALA A 121 4.50 10.14 10.53
CA ALA A 121 3.29 10.31 11.33
C ALA A 121 2.14 9.38 10.90
N LEU A 122 2.24 8.80 9.69
CA LEU A 122 1.23 7.98 9.05
C LEU A 122 1.79 6.59 8.76
N SER A 123 1.07 5.54 9.16
CA SER A 123 1.33 4.18 8.69
C SER A 123 0.17 3.61 7.86
N PHE A 124 0.49 2.71 6.93
CA PHE A 124 -0.46 2.03 6.08
C PHE A 124 -0.17 0.53 6.00
N ASN A 125 -1.20 -0.29 6.20
CA ASN A 125 -1.12 -1.75 6.11
C ASN A 125 -2.33 -2.30 5.35
N TYR A 126 -2.07 -3.06 4.27
CA TYR A 126 -3.10 -3.84 3.59
C TYR A 126 -2.94 -5.34 3.90
N LEU A 127 -3.95 -5.90 4.56
CA LEU A 127 -3.94 -7.28 5.06
C LEU A 127 -4.37 -8.31 4.01
N GLY A 128 -4.68 -7.88 2.78
CA GLY A 128 -5.15 -8.78 1.73
C GLY A 128 -6.66 -9.04 1.73
N GLN A 129 -7.03 -10.14 1.06
CA GLN A 129 -8.41 -10.58 0.91
C GLN A 129 -8.68 -11.77 1.84
N LEU A 130 -9.32 -11.50 2.99
CA LEU A 130 -9.60 -12.50 4.03
C LEU A 130 -10.59 -13.59 3.55
N ASP A 131 -11.40 -13.26 2.55
CA ASP A 131 -12.34 -14.19 1.92
C ASP A 131 -11.65 -15.32 1.15
N ARG A 132 -10.42 -15.08 0.63
CA ARG A 132 -9.67 -16.09 -0.15
C ARG A 132 -9.03 -17.14 0.75
N GLU A 133 -8.60 -16.77 1.95
CA GLU A 133 -8.07 -17.74 2.94
C GLU A 133 -9.19 -18.61 3.53
N SER A 134 -10.39 -18.03 3.67
CA SER A 134 -11.62 -18.76 3.98
C SER A 134 -12.11 -19.64 2.82
N ALA A 135 -11.41 -19.64 1.68
CA ALA A 135 -11.69 -20.48 0.51
C ALA A 135 -10.86 -21.77 0.48
N GLY A 136 -10.28 -22.19 1.61
CA GLY A 136 -9.95 -23.60 1.83
C GLY A 136 -11.21 -24.44 1.62
N GLY A 137 -11.34 -25.04 0.44
CA GLY A 137 -12.53 -25.77 0.03
C GLY A 137 -12.86 -26.91 0.99
N GLY A 138 -14.14 -27.06 1.33
CA GLY A 138 -14.65 -28.22 2.06
C GLY A 138 -15.52 -27.90 3.28
N ALA A 139 -15.92 -28.97 3.97
CA ALA A 139 -16.87 -29.00 5.08
C ALA A 139 -16.58 -28.01 6.24
N MET A 140 -15.34 -27.51 6.40
CA MET A 140 -15.00 -26.53 7.44
C MET A 140 -15.72 -25.19 7.29
N LYS A 141 -16.03 -24.74 6.06
CA LYS A 141 -16.78 -23.49 5.84
C LYS A 141 -18.23 -23.58 6.36
N ALA A 142 -18.75 -24.80 6.53
CA ALA A 142 -20.05 -25.04 7.14
C ALA A 142 -19.99 -25.14 8.68
N LEU A 143 -18.80 -25.37 9.25
CA LEU A 143 -18.61 -25.59 10.69
C LEU A 143 -18.23 -24.31 11.45
N PHE A 144 -17.49 -23.40 10.82
CA PHE A 144 -17.04 -22.16 11.45
C PHE A 144 -17.42 -20.94 10.63
N ARG A 145 -17.82 -19.87 11.34
CA ARG A 145 -18.08 -18.54 10.79
C ARG A 145 -17.39 -17.49 11.65
N MET A 146 -17.06 -16.35 11.05
CA MET A 146 -16.60 -15.19 11.82
C MET A 146 -17.65 -14.82 12.86
N ALA A 147 -17.21 -14.63 14.10
CA ALA A 147 -18.04 -14.11 15.18
C ALA A 147 -18.39 -12.64 14.89
N HIS A 148 -19.59 -12.21 15.27
CA HIS A 148 -20.01 -10.81 15.15
C HIS A 148 -19.66 -10.01 16.40
N GLU A 149 -19.36 -10.70 17.50
CA GLU A 149 -18.99 -10.16 18.78
C GLU A 149 -17.62 -9.49 18.74
N ALA A 150 -17.46 -8.42 19.52
CA ALA A 150 -16.17 -7.74 19.63
C ALA A 150 -15.16 -8.65 20.34
N MET A 151 -13.95 -8.72 19.78
CA MET A 151 -12.82 -9.42 20.41
C MET A 151 -12.27 -8.70 21.66
N GLY A 152 -12.79 -7.50 21.96
CA GLY A 152 -12.23 -6.60 22.96
C GLY A 152 -10.97 -5.86 22.45
N PRO A 153 -10.33 -5.05 23.30
CA PRO A 153 -9.13 -4.32 22.93
C PRO A 153 -7.93 -5.26 22.78
N ALA A 154 -7.32 -5.25 21.59
CA ALA A 154 -6.10 -6.01 21.31
C ALA A 154 -4.83 -5.36 21.90
N GLN A 155 -4.92 -4.11 22.36
CA GLN A 155 -3.81 -3.34 22.89
C GLN A 155 -4.17 -2.75 24.26
N SER A 156 -3.15 -2.55 25.09
CA SER A 156 -3.31 -1.84 26.36
C SER A 156 -3.76 -0.40 26.11
N PRO A 157 -4.74 0.14 26.87
CA PRO A 157 -5.10 1.55 26.82
C PRO A 157 -3.96 2.51 27.18
N ARG A 158 -2.88 2.00 27.78
CA ARG A 158 -1.68 2.77 28.16
C ARG A 158 -0.55 2.66 27.13
N ARG A 159 -0.75 1.92 26.03
CA ARG A 159 0.25 1.78 24.98
C ARG A 159 0.47 3.15 24.33
N ARG A 160 1.74 3.57 24.21
CA ARG A 160 2.09 4.74 23.39
C ARG A 160 1.89 4.38 21.92
N ARG A 161 1.29 5.29 21.15
CA ARG A 161 1.12 5.12 19.70
C ARG A 161 2.42 5.48 19.00
N ASP A 162 2.80 4.69 18.00
CA ASP A 162 4.02 4.92 17.21
C ASP A 162 3.75 5.91 16.06
N HIS A 163 2.50 5.96 15.59
CA HIS A 163 2.04 6.87 14.55
C HIS A 163 0.82 7.68 15.01
N ALA A 164 0.72 8.93 14.55
CA ALA A 164 -0.43 9.79 14.80
C ALA A 164 -1.69 9.24 14.13
N LEU A 165 -1.55 8.71 12.92
CA LEU A 165 -2.60 8.06 12.14
C LEU A 165 -2.11 6.71 11.59
N GLN A 166 -2.94 5.67 11.71
CA GLN A 166 -2.68 4.35 11.13
C GLN A 166 -3.89 3.95 10.27
N ILE A 167 -3.63 3.50 9.05
CA ILE A 167 -4.65 3.08 8.10
C ILE A 167 -4.48 1.59 7.83
N ASN A 168 -5.47 0.79 8.25
CA ASN A 168 -5.52 -0.64 7.97
C ASN A 168 -6.61 -0.93 6.95
N ALA A 169 -6.25 -1.59 5.85
CA ALA A 169 -7.18 -1.96 4.78
C ALA A 169 -7.22 -3.49 4.58
N TYR A 170 -8.38 -4.01 4.22
CA TYR A 170 -8.57 -5.43 3.87
C TYR A 170 -9.86 -5.63 3.08
N VAL A 171 -9.98 -6.76 2.39
CA VAL A 171 -11.24 -7.18 1.76
C VAL A 171 -11.87 -8.32 2.57
N ALA A 172 -13.13 -8.12 2.96
CA ALA A 172 -13.95 -9.12 3.64
C ALA A 172 -15.41 -9.02 3.16
N GLY A 173 -16.06 -10.16 2.95
CA GLY A 173 -17.39 -10.25 2.35
C GLY A 173 -17.49 -9.56 0.99
N GLY A 174 -16.42 -9.57 0.19
CA GLY A 174 -16.34 -8.89 -1.11
C GLY A 174 -16.31 -7.35 -1.03
N ARG A 175 -16.12 -6.78 0.16
CA ARG A 175 -16.08 -5.33 0.40
C ARG A 175 -14.71 -4.92 0.92
N LEU A 176 -14.24 -3.77 0.43
CA LEU A 176 -13.06 -3.12 0.98
C LEU A 176 -13.46 -2.48 2.30
N VAL A 177 -12.71 -2.78 3.35
CA VAL A 177 -12.85 -2.16 4.67
C VAL A 177 -11.56 -1.43 4.96
N VAL A 178 -11.68 -0.16 5.34
CA VAL A 178 -10.55 0.71 5.69
C VAL A 178 -10.80 1.25 7.09
N ARG A 179 -9.84 1.07 7.99
CA ARG A 179 -9.92 1.51 9.38
C ARG A 179 -8.86 2.57 9.63
N PHE A 180 -9.30 3.72 10.10
CA PHE A 180 -8.44 4.82 10.53
C PHE A 180 -8.34 4.77 12.05
N LEU A 181 -7.13 4.49 12.55
CA LEU A 181 -6.83 4.51 13.99
C LEU A 181 -6.01 5.75 14.27
N TYR A 182 -6.49 6.59 15.18
CA TYR A 182 -5.89 7.90 15.45
C TYR A 182 -5.75 8.15 16.95
N CYS A 183 -4.93 9.14 17.31
CA CYS A 183 -4.84 9.65 18.67
C CYS A 183 -5.90 10.76 18.88
N GLU A 184 -6.84 10.55 19.81
CA GLU A 184 -7.87 11.56 20.14
C GLU A 184 -7.29 12.85 20.74
N GLU A 185 -6.07 12.80 21.27
CA GLU A 185 -5.35 13.98 21.77
C GLU A 185 -4.79 14.85 20.63
N LEU A 186 -4.58 14.27 19.44
CA LEU A 186 -4.01 14.94 18.27
C LEU A 186 -5.06 15.26 17.20
N HIS A 187 -6.14 14.46 17.14
CA HIS A 187 -7.14 14.57 16.08
C HIS A 187 -8.55 14.50 16.63
N ASP A 188 -9.42 15.37 16.10
CA ASP A 188 -10.85 15.31 16.31
C ASP A 188 -11.48 14.17 15.49
N GLY A 189 -12.43 13.46 16.08
CA GLY A 189 -13.07 12.31 15.43
C GLY A 189 -13.85 12.69 14.17
N ALA A 190 -14.50 13.85 14.14
CA ALA A 190 -15.20 14.31 12.95
C ALA A 190 -14.24 14.66 11.81
N ALA A 191 -13.06 15.19 12.13
CA ALA A 191 -12.00 15.44 11.15
C ALA A 191 -11.47 14.14 10.54
N VAL A 192 -11.19 13.11 11.35
CA VAL A 192 -10.74 11.81 10.84
C VAL A 192 -11.82 11.10 10.03
N GLU A 193 -13.08 11.20 10.43
CA GLU A 193 -14.21 10.67 9.65
C GLU A 193 -14.36 11.39 8.29
N ALA A 194 -14.18 12.72 8.28
CA ALA A 194 -14.16 13.50 7.03
C ALA A 194 -12.99 13.07 6.13
N LEU A 195 -11.79 12.87 6.69
CA LEU A 195 -10.64 12.35 5.96
C LEU A 195 -10.92 10.95 5.38
N ALA A 196 -11.50 10.04 6.16
CA ALA A 196 -11.86 8.71 5.70
C ALA A 196 -12.87 8.74 4.54
N ARG A 197 -13.86 9.63 4.59
CA ARG A 197 -14.80 9.85 3.47
C ARG A 197 -14.11 10.41 2.22
N ARG A 198 -13.20 11.37 2.39
CA ARG A 198 -12.42 11.96 1.29
C ARG A 198 -11.49 10.93 0.65
N TYR A 199 -10.86 10.09 1.45
CA TYR A 199 -10.04 8.97 0.98
C TYR A 199 -10.84 8.00 0.11
N LEU A 200 -12.03 7.61 0.55
CA LEU A 200 -12.93 6.76 -0.25
C LEU A 200 -13.35 7.45 -1.55
N GLY A 201 -13.66 8.75 -1.50
CA GLY A 201 -13.98 9.54 -2.70
C GLY A 201 -12.82 9.62 -3.69
N ALA A 202 -11.59 9.80 -3.21
CA ALA A 202 -10.38 9.78 -4.03
C ALA A 202 -10.16 8.41 -4.69
N LEU A 203 -10.38 7.33 -3.94
CA LEU A 203 -10.29 5.96 -4.46
C LEU A 203 -11.37 5.68 -5.53
N GLU A 204 -12.60 6.12 -5.30
CA GLU A 204 -13.68 6.00 -6.28
C GLU A 204 -13.39 6.81 -7.55
N ALA A 205 -12.85 8.02 -7.42
CA ALA A 205 -12.43 8.84 -8.55
C ALA A 205 -11.30 8.19 -9.35
N LEU A 206 -10.30 7.61 -8.67
CA LEU A 206 -9.22 6.86 -9.30
C LEU A 206 -9.75 5.62 -10.05
N VAL A 207 -10.63 4.84 -9.43
CA VAL A 207 -11.25 3.69 -10.09
C VAL A 207 -12.06 4.13 -11.32
N LYS A 208 -12.81 5.24 -11.20
CA LYS A 208 -13.58 5.79 -12.32
C LYS A 208 -12.67 6.24 -13.47
N HIS A 209 -11.52 6.85 -13.15
CA HIS A 209 -10.50 7.22 -14.13
C HIS A 209 -10.01 5.98 -14.88
N CYS A 210 -9.61 4.92 -14.18
CA CYS A 210 -9.12 3.70 -14.83
C CYS A 210 -10.15 3.06 -15.78
N VAL A 211 -11.45 3.17 -15.51
CA VAL A 211 -12.50 2.58 -16.36
C VAL A 211 -13.06 3.53 -17.43
N SER A 212 -12.51 4.74 -17.60
CA SER A 212 -13.03 5.76 -18.52
C SER A 212 -12.75 5.47 -20.01
N GLY A 213 -11.89 4.49 -20.32
CA GLY A 213 -11.49 4.12 -21.68
C GLY A 213 -10.37 4.97 -22.29
N GLU A 214 -10.14 6.18 -21.77
CA GLU A 214 -9.00 7.04 -22.12
C GLU A 214 -7.78 6.81 -21.20
N ALA A 215 -8.00 6.11 -20.08
CA ALA A 215 -6.95 5.74 -19.15
C ALA A 215 -6.21 4.49 -19.64
N GLY A 216 -4.89 4.49 -19.44
CA GLY A 216 -4.01 3.41 -19.82
C GLY A 216 -2.57 3.88 -19.89
N GLY A 217 -1.66 2.94 -19.97
CA GLY A 217 -0.25 3.23 -20.17
C GLY A 217 0.62 2.23 -19.42
N PHE A 218 1.77 1.96 -20.02
CA PHE A 218 2.80 1.15 -19.40
C PHE A 218 3.70 2.02 -18.54
N THR A 219 4.33 1.39 -17.57
CA THR A 219 5.46 1.95 -16.84
C THR A 219 6.69 1.05 -17.00
N PRO A 220 7.91 1.54 -16.73
CA PRO A 220 9.11 0.74 -16.88
C PRO A 220 9.06 -0.63 -16.19
N SER A 221 8.46 -0.70 -15.00
CA SER A 221 8.30 -1.95 -14.27
C SER A 221 7.42 -3.01 -14.95
N ASP A 222 6.61 -2.66 -15.97
CA ASP A 222 5.89 -3.63 -16.80
C ASP A 222 6.83 -4.41 -17.72
N PHE A 223 7.98 -3.80 -18.06
CA PHE A 223 9.01 -4.37 -18.92
C PHE A 223 10.34 -4.49 -18.17
N ALA A 224 10.30 -5.00 -16.93
CA ALA A 224 11.47 -5.08 -16.05
C ALA A 224 12.71 -5.75 -16.68
N LEU A 225 12.52 -6.67 -17.64
CA LEU A 225 13.61 -7.34 -18.37
C LEU A 225 14.27 -6.48 -19.45
N ALA A 226 13.63 -5.38 -19.86
CA ALA A 226 14.13 -4.47 -20.88
C ALA A 226 15.06 -3.38 -20.30
N GLU A 227 15.12 -3.24 -18.97
CA GLU A 227 15.97 -2.26 -18.27
C GLU A 227 15.81 -0.82 -18.79
N LEU A 228 14.59 -0.45 -19.21
CA LEU A 228 14.26 0.88 -19.70
C LEU A 228 13.98 1.84 -18.54
N ASP A 229 14.33 3.11 -18.72
CA ASP A 229 13.77 4.20 -17.92
C ASP A 229 12.52 4.79 -18.60
N GLU A 230 11.88 5.78 -17.97
CA GLU A 230 10.67 6.43 -18.52
C GLU A 230 10.91 6.99 -19.94
N ALA A 231 12.09 7.57 -20.19
CA ALA A 231 12.43 8.13 -21.49
C ALA A 231 12.63 7.03 -22.55
N GLY A 232 13.30 5.94 -22.18
CA GLY A 232 13.50 4.77 -23.03
C GLY A 232 12.20 4.05 -23.34
N LEU A 233 11.28 3.94 -22.38
CA LEU A 233 9.95 3.39 -22.61
C LEU A 233 9.13 4.28 -23.55
N ALA A 234 9.13 5.60 -23.34
CA ALA A 234 8.43 6.53 -24.22
C ALA A 234 8.93 6.42 -25.67
N ALA A 235 10.25 6.39 -25.87
CA ALA A 235 10.84 6.21 -27.19
C ALA A 235 10.47 4.86 -27.83
N ALA A 236 10.42 3.78 -27.05
CA ALA A 236 10.02 2.47 -27.55
C ALA A 236 8.54 2.43 -27.96
N LEU A 237 7.65 3.04 -27.16
CA LEU A 237 6.22 3.10 -27.49
C LEU A 237 5.93 3.96 -28.73
N GLU A 238 6.74 4.98 -29.02
CA GLU A 238 6.65 5.75 -30.28
C GLU A 238 7.09 4.94 -31.50
N GLU A 239 8.01 3.98 -31.33
CA GLU A 239 8.52 3.14 -32.43
C GLU A 239 7.55 1.98 -32.76
N PHE A 240 6.82 1.48 -31.76
CA PHE A 240 5.83 0.42 -31.91
C PHE A 240 4.42 1.00 -31.84
N ASP A 241 3.89 1.47 -32.97
CA ASP A 241 2.49 1.87 -33.09
C ASP A 241 1.62 0.61 -32.94
N PHE A 242 0.90 0.47 -31.81
CA PHE A 242 0.09 -0.71 -31.49
C PHE A 242 -1.29 -0.71 -32.19
N ASP A 243 -1.42 0.00 -33.31
CA ASP A 243 -2.68 0.27 -34.02
C ASP A 243 -3.11 -0.83 -35.02
N ASP A 244 -2.73 -2.11 -34.79
CA ASP A 244 -3.19 -3.30 -35.55
C ASP A 244 -4.10 -4.23 -34.72
#